data_AF-A0A7C1ZGF5-F1
#
_entry.id   AF-A0A7C1ZGF5-F1
#
_cell.length_a   1.000
_cell.length_b   1.000
_cell.length_c   1.000
_cell.angle_alpha   90.00
_cell.angle_beta   90.00
_cell.angle_gamma   90.00
#
_symmetry.space_group_name_H-M   'P 1'
#
loop_
_entity.id
_entity.type
_entity.pdbx_description
1 polymer ?
#
loop_
_entity_poly.entity_id
_entity_poly.type
_entity_poly.pdbx_seq_one_letter_code
_entity_poly.pdbx_strand_id
1 'polypeptide(L)'
;MLFQDPFQNFTVWDFVESGLYFMIVGFFILLCFYFLFIRFRTSKKIYWLYFGLFFICFGIGRVFFIVYDFLAPELTGVSNVEMVALLMMYYRLATFFTWLGTACAVGVLGILLFPPDTQSEEQEGKTKSIKKWLKIKNNQKIIVRAVLIAIPVVIGILALTLSDELFMDPDFQKPPPDGYSSTVNLITIQFGSWTYPIGRFLLNFIFMPLFLALIPVMFIYLAKKTFGVLRKSYAWNAIGFLLYYAGRILKGALDVAEFPHFRAILPTLIILLALLILVIANNYEQLK
;
A
#
# COMPACT_ATOMS: atom_id res chain seq x y z
N MET A 1 14.38 -21.04 -20.60
CA MET A 1 15.41 -21.29 -19.57
C MET A 1 15.68 -19.94 -18.92
N LEU A 2 15.20 -19.71 -17.70
CA LEU A 2 15.16 -18.37 -17.09
C LEU A 2 16.36 -18.04 -16.17
N PHE A 3 17.27 -19.00 -15.92
CA PHE A 3 18.35 -18.86 -14.93
C PHE A 3 19.60 -19.71 -15.26
N GLN A 4 20.08 -19.70 -16.52
CA GLN A 4 21.31 -20.44 -16.87
C GLN A 4 22.59 -19.62 -16.71
N ASP A 5 22.48 -18.29 -16.74
CA ASP A 5 23.61 -17.39 -16.51
C ASP A 5 23.60 -16.89 -15.05
N PRO A 6 24.78 -16.66 -14.45
CA PRO A 6 24.85 -16.02 -13.14
C PRO A 6 24.23 -14.62 -13.20
N PHE A 7 23.49 -14.25 -12.15
CA PHE A 7 22.93 -12.92 -11.99
C PHE A 7 24.02 -11.85 -12.12
N GLN A 8 23.77 -10.83 -12.95
CA GLN A 8 24.78 -9.83 -13.32
C GLN A 8 24.70 -8.57 -12.46
N ASN A 9 23.49 -8.13 -12.08
CA ASN A 9 23.28 -6.91 -11.30
C ASN A 9 22.87 -7.19 -9.85
N PHE A 10 22.77 -8.47 -9.47
CA PHE A 10 22.22 -8.92 -8.19
C PHE A 10 23.32 -9.11 -7.14
N THR A 11 23.41 -8.19 -6.18
CA THR A 11 24.39 -8.30 -5.08
C THR A 11 23.88 -9.18 -3.93
N VAL A 12 24.77 -9.55 -3.01
CA VAL A 12 24.39 -10.26 -1.76
C VAL A 12 23.36 -9.46 -0.95
N TRP A 13 23.44 -8.12 -0.98
CA TRP A 13 22.48 -7.27 -0.25
C TRP A 13 21.12 -7.25 -0.91
N ASP A 14 21.07 -7.33 -2.25
CA ASP A 14 19.81 -7.48 -3.00
C ASP A 14 19.15 -8.83 -2.72
N PHE A 15 19.94 -9.89 -2.54
CA PHE A 15 19.44 -11.19 -2.10
C PHE A 15 18.81 -11.12 -0.70
N VAL A 16 19.50 -10.48 0.24
CA VAL A 16 18.97 -10.30 1.60
C VAL A 16 17.71 -9.43 1.59
N GLU A 17 17.72 -8.31 0.87
CA GLU A 17 16.57 -7.39 0.78
C GLU A 17 15.35 -8.07 0.14
N SER A 18 15.54 -8.74 -1.00
CA SER A 18 14.48 -9.48 -1.70
C SER A 18 13.94 -10.63 -0.84
N GLY A 19 14.79 -11.40 -0.18
CA GLY A 19 14.39 -12.45 0.76
C GLY A 19 13.54 -11.92 1.92
N LEU A 20 13.92 -10.78 2.51
CA LEU A 20 13.14 -10.12 3.56
C LEU A 20 11.78 -9.64 3.02
N TYR A 21 11.70 -9.14 1.78
CA TYR A 21 10.40 -8.81 1.18
C TYR A 21 9.53 -10.01 0.86
N PHE A 22 10.10 -11.15 0.45
CA PHE A 22 9.33 -12.39 0.31
C PHE A 22 8.74 -12.83 1.65
N MET A 23 9.48 -12.70 2.75
CA MET A 23 8.93 -12.95 4.08
C MET A 23 7.79 -11.98 4.41
N ILE A 24 7.93 -10.69 4.11
CA ILE A 24 6.87 -9.68 4.26
C ILE A 24 5.60 -10.09 3.49
N VAL A 25 5.75 -10.55 2.24
CA VAL A 25 4.62 -11.07 1.43
C VAL A 25 3.97 -12.27 2.11
N GLY A 26 4.76 -13.21 2.63
CA GLY A 26 4.25 -14.34 3.41
C GLY A 26 3.41 -13.90 4.63
N PHE A 27 3.90 -12.92 5.40
CA PHE A 27 3.14 -12.35 6.52
C PHE A 27 1.83 -11.68 6.08
N PHE A 28 1.83 -10.96 4.95
CA PHE A 28 0.60 -10.40 4.41
C PHE A 28 -0.42 -11.47 4.04
N ILE A 29 0.01 -12.58 3.43
CA ILE A 29 -0.87 -13.71 3.09
C ILE A 29 -1.42 -14.36 4.37
N LEU A 30 -0.58 -14.58 5.39
CA LEU A 30 -1.02 -15.13 6.67
C LEU A 30 -2.07 -14.25 7.35
N LEU A 31 -1.83 -12.93 7.41
CA LEU A 31 -2.78 -11.96 7.96
C LEU A 31 -4.08 -11.94 7.15
N CYS A 32 -4.00 -12.00 5.81
CA CYS A 32 -5.16 -12.11 4.95
C CYS A 32 -6.01 -13.35 5.31
N PHE A 33 -5.39 -14.52 5.38
CA PHE A 33 -6.11 -15.75 5.74
C PHE A 33 -6.70 -15.70 7.14
N TYR A 34 -5.96 -15.16 8.11
CA TYR A 34 -6.48 -14.94 9.47
C TYR A 34 -7.75 -14.07 9.46
N PHE A 35 -7.73 -12.93 8.76
CA PHE A 35 -8.88 -12.02 8.74
C PHE A 35 -10.06 -12.57 7.93
N LEU A 36 -9.82 -13.22 6.79
CA LEU A 36 -10.89 -13.74 5.94
C LEU A 36 -11.49 -15.03 6.50
N PHE A 37 -10.67 -16.03 6.80
CA PHE A 37 -11.17 -17.37 7.13
C PHE A 37 -11.53 -17.53 8.61
N ILE A 38 -10.83 -16.83 9.50
CA ILE A 38 -11.11 -16.93 10.94
C ILE A 38 -12.04 -15.80 11.36
N ARG A 39 -11.63 -14.54 11.22
CA ARG A 39 -12.38 -13.39 11.79
C ARG A 39 -13.67 -13.08 11.04
N PHE A 40 -13.60 -12.95 9.73
CA PHE A 40 -14.77 -12.60 8.91
C PHE A 40 -15.79 -13.73 8.88
N ARG A 41 -15.35 -14.99 8.77
CA ARG A 41 -16.27 -16.14 8.82
C ARG A 41 -17.05 -16.22 10.13
N THR A 42 -16.39 -15.98 11.26
CA THR A 42 -17.02 -16.07 12.59
C THR A 42 -17.92 -14.88 12.90
N SER A 43 -17.46 -13.65 12.65
CA SER A 43 -18.20 -12.45 13.06
C SER A 43 -19.08 -11.83 11.97
N LYS A 44 -18.86 -12.18 10.70
CA LYS A 44 -19.52 -11.62 9.50
C LYS A 44 -19.45 -10.09 9.40
N LYS A 45 -18.59 -9.43 10.19
CA LYS A 45 -18.42 -7.98 10.18
C LYS A 45 -17.62 -7.57 8.95
N ILE A 46 -18.19 -6.67 8.14
CA ILE A 46 -17.65 -6.25 6.85
C ILE A 46 -16.22 -5.69 6.95
N TYR A 47 -15.86 -4.97 8.03
CA TYR A 47 -14.51 -4.40 8.13
C TYR A 47 -13.40 -5.47 8.22
N TRP A 48 -13.67 -6.70 8.65
CA TRP A 48 -12.68 -7.79 8.60
C TRP A 48 -12.42 -8.27 7.17
N LEU A 49 -13.47 -8.27 6.32
CA LEU A 49 -13.31 -8.54 4.89
C LEU A 49 -12.38 -7.48 4.28
N TYR A 50 -12.61 -6.20 4.58
CA TYR A 50 -11.76 -5.11 4.12
C TYR A 50 -10.31 -5.23 4.63
N PHE A 51 -10.08 -5.68 5.86
CA PHE A 51 -8.71 -5.97 6.33
C PHE A 51 -8.05 -7.12 5.57
N GLY A 52 -8.78 -8.20 5.30
CA GLY A 52 -8.27 -9.30 4.48
C GLY A 52 -7.88 -8.83 3.07
N LEU A 53 -8.77 -8.08 2.42
CA LEU A 53 -8.53 -7.49 1.10
C LEU A 53 -7.37 -6.49 1.10
N PHE A 54 -7.23 -5.69 2.16
CA PHE A 54 -6.08 -4.80 2.35
C PHE A 54 -4.75 -5.57 2.29
N PHE A 55 -4.62 -6.64 3.08
CA PHE A 55 -3.37 -7.40 3.14
C PHE A 55 -3.05 -8.13 1.84
N ILE A 56 -4.04 -8.73 1.17
CA ILE A 56 -3.77 -9.40 -0.12
C ILE A 56 -3.39 -8.42 -1.22
N CYS A 57 -4.05 -7.26 -1.32
CA CYS A 57 -3.70 -6.23 -2.28
C CYS A 57 -2.27 -5.71 -2.03
N PHE A 58 -1.90 -5.45 -0.76
CA PHE A 58 -0.53 -5.08 -0.40
C PHE A 58 0.48 -6.19 -0.72
N GLY A 59 0.13 -7.45 -0.48
CA GLY A 59 0.95 -8.61 -0.83
C GLY A 59 1.23 -8.69 -2.33
N ILE A 60 0.18 -8.61 -3.16
CA ILE A 60 0.30 -8.61 -4.63
C ILE A 60 1.13 -7.41 -5.10
N GLY A 61 0.84 -6.20 -4.61
CA GLY A 61 1.62 -5.02 -4.94
C GLY A 61 3.11 -5.18 -4.58
N ARG A 62 3.40 -5.82 -3.45
CA ARG A 62 4.78 -6.10 -3.04
C ARG A 62 5.47 -7.14 -3.92
N VAL A 63 4.76 -8.16 -4.40
CA VAL A 63 5.32 -9.10 -5.40
C VAL A 63 5.72 -8.37 -6.67
N PHE A 64 4.88 -7.48 -7.20
CA PHE A 64 5.26 -6.68 -8.37
C PHE A 64 6.45 -5.75 -8.10
N PHE A 65 6.54 -5.15 -6.92
CA PHE A 65 7.74 -4.39 -6.55
C PHE A 65 8.98 -5.26 -6.45
N ILE A 66 8.89 -6.52 -5.97
CA ILE A 66 10.04 -7.43 -5.95
C ILE A 66 10.48 -7.74 -7.38
N VAL A 67 9.54 -7.99 -8.29
CA VAL A 67 9.86 -8.22 -9.70
C VAL A 67 10.53 -6.99 -10.30
N TYR A 68 9.98 -5.79 -10.07
CA TYR A 68 10.53 -4.52 -10.55
C TYR A 68 11.93 -4.21 -9.99
N ASP A 69 12.11 -4.31 -8.67
CA ASP A 69 13.33 -3.91 -7.96
C ASP A 69 14.48 -4.92 -8.21
N PHE A 70 14.17 -6.21 -8.36
CA PHE A 70 15.18 -7.29 -8.26
C PHE A 70 15.23 -8.26 -9.43
N LEU A 71 14.09 -8.67 -10.00
CA LEU A 71 14.08 -9.79 -10.96
C LEU A 71 14.06 -9.35 -12.42
N ALA A 72 13.31 -8.30 -12.74
CA ALA A 72 13.20 -7.77 -14.10
C ALA A 72 14.53 -7.20 -14.61
N PRO A 73 15.33 -6.46 -13.82
CA PRO A 73 16.64 -5.96 -14.27
C PRO A 73 17.66 -7.06 -14.64
N GLU A 74 17.44 -8.30 -14.20
CA GLU A 74 18.32 -9.45 -14.47
C GLU A 74 18.02 -10.16 -15.80
N LEU A 75 16.97 -9.74 -16.52
CA LEU A 75 16.64 -10.34 -17.80
C LEU A 75 17.68 -9.96 -18.86
N THR A 76 18.39 -10.97 -19.35
CA THR A 76 19.38 -10.83 -20.43
C THR A 76 18.73 -10.99 -21.81
N GLY A 77 19.33 -10.39 -22.84
CA GLY A 77 18.89 -10.53 -24.23
C GLY A 77 17.65 -9.73 -24.63
N VAL A 78 17.17 -8.84 -23.75
CA VAL A 78 16.04 -7.93 -24.01
C VAL A 78 16.57 -6.55 -24.44
N SER A 79 15.90 -5.89 -25.39
CA SER A 79 16.29 -4.53 -25.78
C SER A 79 16.01 -3.51 -24.66
N ASN A 80 16.77 -2.42 -24.59
CA ASN A 80 16.57 -1.38 -23.57
C ASN A 80 15.13 -0.83 -23.55
N VAL A 81 14.52 -0.67 -24.72
CA VAL A 81 13.15 -0.15 -24.86
C VAL A 81 12.13 -1.12 -24.27
N GLU A 82 12.27 -2.41 -24.57
CA GLU A 82 11.40 -3.46 -24.02
C GLU A 82 11.59 -3.61 -22.50
N MET A 83 12.82 -3.50 -22.02
CA MET A 83 13.12 -3.55 -20.59
C MET A 83 12.46 -2.39 -19.84
N VAL A 84 12.56 -1.16 -20.35
CA VAL A 84 11.88 0.02 -19.76
C VAL A 84 10.37 -0.18 -19.75
N ALA A 85 9.78 -0.68 -20.84
CA ALA A 85 8.34 -0.95 -20.91
C ALA A 85 7.89 -2.00 -19.88
N LEU A 86 8.67 -3.07 -19.72
CA LEU A 86 8.43 -4.13 -18.75
C LEU A 86 8.51 -3.61 -17.31
N LEU A 87 9.58 -2.88 -16.97
CA LEU A 87 9.76 -2.27 -15.66
C LEU A 87 8.64 -1.29 -15.34
N MET A 88 8.27 -0.43 -16.28
CA MET A 88 7.15 0.49 -16.11
C MET A 88 5.83 -0.23 -15.89
N MET A 89 5.57 -1.32 -16.60
CA MET A 89 4.37 -2.14 -16.39
C MET A 89 4.32 -2.70 -14.97
N TYR A 90 5.41 -3.29 -14.48
CA TYR A 90 5.46 -3.84 -13.12
C TYR A 90 5.31 -2.75 -12.06
N TYR A 91 5.96 -1.60 -12.23
CA TYR A 91 5.83 -0.47 -11.30
C TYR A 91 4.39 0.07 -11.24
N ARG A 92 3.73 0.21 -12.39
CA ARG A 92 2.32 0.65 -12.49
C ARG A 92 1.38 -0.32 -11.78
N LEU A 93 1.55 -1.63 -12.03
CA LEU A 93 0.76 -2.67 -11.36
C LEU A 93 1.01 -2.67 -9.85
N ALA A 94 2.27 -2.59 -9.42
CA ALA A 94 2.63 -2.53 -8.01
C ALA A 94 1.96 -1.34 -7.30
N THR A 95 2.01 -0.16 -7.92
CA THR A 95 1.40 1.07 -7.40
C THR A 95 -0.12 0.95 -7.36
N PHE A 96 -0.75 0.44 -8.42
CA PHE A 96 -2.19 0.21 -8.48
C PHE A 96 -2.70 -0.69 -7.34
N PHE A 97 -2.08 -1.84 -7.13
CA PHE A 97 -2.47 -2.76 -6.06
C PHE A 97 -2.24 -2.16 -4.67
N THR A 98 -1.19 -1.34 -4.49
CA THR A 98 -0.96 -0.60 -3.25
C THR A 98 -2.09 0.40 -2.98
N TRP A 99 -2.57 1.10 -4.01
CA TRP A 99 -3.70 2.02 -3.90
C TRP A 99 -5.04 1.32 -3.68
N LEU A 100 -5.27 0.15 -4.28
CA LEU A 100 -6.43 -0.70 -3.96
C LEU A 100 -6.41 -1.17 -2.50
N GLY A 101 -5.24 -1.56 -2.00
CA GLY A 101 -5.08 -1.87 -0.58
C GLY A 101 -5.41 -0.65 0.28
N THR A 102 -4.89 0.53 -0.08
CA THR A 102 -5.15 1.78 0.64
C THR A 102 -6.65 2.11 0.65
N ALA A 103 -7.36 1.90 -0.47
CA ALA A 103 -8.81 2.00 -0.55
C ALA A 103 -9.51 1.08 0.46
N CYS A 104 -9.02 -0.15 0.61
CA CYS A 104 -9.56 -1.09 1.58
C CYS A 104 -9.36 -0.59 3.03
N ALA A 105 -8.17 -0.10 3.36
CA ALA A 105 -7.87 0.43 4.69
C ALA A 105 -8.71 1.69 5.02
N VAL A 106 -8.87 2.59 4.05
CA VAL A 106 -9.76 3.75 4.17
C VAL A 106 -11.22 3.30 4.26
N GLY A 107 -11.59 2.20 3.61
CA GLY A 107 -12.92 1.57 3.75
C GLY A 107 -13.18 1.05 5.17
N VAL A 108 -12.20 0.39 5.79
CA VAL A 108 -12.27 0.03 7.23
C VAL A 108 -12.52 1.30 8.05
N LEU A 109 -11.77 2.37 7.77
CA LEU A 109 -11.91 3.65 8.48
C LEU A 109 -13.29 4.27 8.30
N GLY A 110 -13.82 4.26 7.08
CA GLY A 110 -15.17 4.72 6.78
C GLY A 110 -16.22 3.96 7.59
N ILE A 111 -16.09 2.63 7.71
CA ILE A 111 -17.00 1.79 8.51
C ILE A 111 -16.87 2.07 10.01
N LEU A 112 -15.67 2.34 10.52
CA LEU A 112 -15.43 2.57 11.95
C LEU A 112 -15.84 3.98 12.40
N LEU A 113 -15.59 5.00 11.58
CA LEU A 113 -16.02 6.38 11.87
C LEU A 113 -17.53 6.57 11.68
N PHE A 114 -18.07 5.90 10.67
CA PHE A 114 -19.49 5.91 10.37
C PHE A 114 -19.95 4.45 10.39
N PRO A 115 -20.44 3.91 11.51
CA PRO A 115 -21.00 2.56 11.52
C PRO A 115 -22.28 2.48 10.67
N PRO A 116 -22.54 1.37 9.95
CA PRO A 116 -23.84 1.16 9.30
C PRO A 116 -24.93 1.05 10.37
N ASP A 117 -25.99 1.85 10.23
CA ASP A 117 -27.11 1.84 11.17
C ASP A 117 -27.91 0.53 10.94
N THR A 118 -28.06 -0.31 11.97
CA THR A 118 -28.75 -1.63 11.91
C THR A 118 -30.27 -1.54 11.81
N GLN A 119 -30.84 -0.33 11.80
CA GLN A 119 -32.27 -0.10 11.64
C GLN A 119 -32.47 0.85 10.46
N SER A 120 -32.69 0.26 9.29
CA SER A 120 -33.41 0.92 8.21
C SER A 120 -34.65 0.08 7.99
N GLU A 121 -35.65 0.34 8.83
CA GLU A 121 -37.02 -0.13 8.63
C GLU A 121 -37.46 0.17 7.20
N GLU A 122 -38.28 -0.73 6.69
CA GLU A 122 -39.10 -0.60 5.49
C GLU A 122 -39.56 0.85 5.28
N GLN A 123 -39.00 1.51 4.28
CA GLN A 123 -39.72 2.57 3.58
C GLN A 123 -39.69 2.27 2.09
N GLU A 124 -40.61 1.37 1.72
CA GLU A 124 -41.18 1.30 0.39
C GLU A 124 -41.56 2.69 -0.12
N GLY A 125 -41.33 2.89 -1.42
CA GLY A 125 -42.20 3.72 -2.24
C GLY A 125 -42.18 5.22 -1.98
N LYS A 126 -41.36 5.95 -2.75
CA LYS A 126 -41.84 6.93 -3.75
C LYS A 126 -40.68 7.80 -4.21
N THR A 127 -40.55 7.86 -5.53
CA THR A 127 -39.73 8.75 -6.35
C THR A 127 -39.55 10.12 -5.68
N LYS A 128 -38.37 10.37 -5.10
CA LYS A 128 -38.03 11.67 -4.50
C LYS A 128 -36.68 12.10 -5.01
N SER A 129 -36.70 13.20 -5.78
CA SER A 129 -35.56 14.01 -6.24
C SER A 129 -34.26 13.77 -5.46
N ILE A 130 -33.15 13.56 -6.17
CA ILE A 130 -31.80 13.28 -5.65
C ILE A 130 -31.43 14.23 -4.48
N LYS A 131 -31.85 15.50 -4.53
CA LYS A 131 -31.64 16.50 -3.46
C LYS A 131 -32.32 16.17 -2.13
N LYS A 132 -33.50 15.54 -2.16
CA LYS A 132 -34.27 15.15 -0.96
C LYS A 132 -33.71 13.87 -0.33
N TRP A 133 -33.19 12.95 -1.16
CA TRP A 133 -32.49 11.75 -0.73
C TRP A 133 -31.12 12.07 -0.09
N LEU A 134 -30.38 13.05 -0.62
CA LEU A 134 -29.10 13.55 -0.09
C LEU A 134 -29.20 14.21 1.30
N LYS A 135 -30.39 14.70 1.69
CA LYS A 135 -30.61 15.38 2.99
C LYS A 135 -30.82 14.43 4.17
N ILE A 136 -30.98 13.13 3.92
CA ILE A 136 -31.15 12.13 4.97
C ILE A 136 -29.77 11.86 5.59
N LYS A 137 -29.63 12.10 6.90
CA LYS A 137 -28.36 11.99 7.66
C LYS A 137 -27.70 10.60 7.51
N ASN A 138 -28.49 9.54 7.36
CA ASN A 138 -27.97 8.19 7.12
C ASN A 138 -27.36 8.03 5.71
N ASN A 139 -28.00 8.59 4.68
CA ASN A 139 -27.47 8.57 3.31
C ASN A 139 -26.17 9.37 3.18
N GLN A 140 -26.03 10.47 3.93
CA GLN A 140 -24.78 11.23 3.97
C GLN A 140 -23.61 10.40 4.51
N LYS A 141 -23.81 9.59 5.56
CA LYS A 141 -22.77 8.68 6.07
C LYS A 141 -22.34 7.66 5.01
N ILE A 142 -23.28 7.13 4.23
CA ILE A 142 -23.00 6.16 3.16
C ILE A 142 -22.21 6.82 2.03
N ILE A 143 -22.62 8.03 1.61
CA ILE A 143 -21.92 8.79 0.57
C ILE A 143 -20.50 9.13 0.99
N VAL A 144 -20.28 9.60 2.23
CA VAL A 144 -18.93 9.90 2.72
C VAL A 144 -18.04 8.66 2.69
N ARG A 145 -18.55 7.49 3.09
CA ARG A 145 -17.80 6.22 2.99
C ARG A 145 -17.46 5.87 1.54
N ALA A 146 -18.44 5.97 0.64
CA ALA A 146 -18.25 5.66 -0.78
C ALA A 146 -17.19 6.58 -1.41
N VAL A 147 -17.25 7.89 -1.11
CA VAL A 147 -16.27 8.88 -1.58
C VAL A 147 -14.87 8.58 -1.01
N LEU A 148 -14.77 8.28 0.29
CA LEU A 148 -13.51 7.94 0.93
C LEU A 148 -12.83 6.71 0.31
N ILE A 149 -13.61 5.69 -0.10
CA ILE A 149 -13.08 4.50 -0.78
C ILE A 149 -12.77 4.81 -2.25
N ALA A 150 -13.63 5.58 -2.93
CA ALA A 150 -13.50 5.86 -4.35
C ALA A 150 -12.25 6.68 -4.67
N ILE A 151 -11.84 7.63 -3.81
CA ILE A 151 -10.68 8.49 -4.08
C ILE A 151 -9.39 7.66 -4.25
N PRO A 152 -8.97 6.79 -3.31
CA PRO A 152 -7.81 5.92 -3.50
C PRO A 152 -7.92 5.00 -4.72
N VAL A 153 -9.11 4.52 -5.07
CA VAL A 153 -9.31 3.69 -6.27
C VAL A 153 -9.05 4.49 -7.54
N VAL A 154 -9.58 5.71 -7.64
CA VAL A 154 -9.34 6.61 -8.77
C VAL A 154 -7.85 6.92 -8.88
N ILE A 155 -7.18 7.20 -7.76
CA ILE A 155 -5.73 7.43 -7.74
C ILE A 155 -4.97 6.18 -8.25
N GLY A 156 -5.39 4.98 -7.86
CA GLY A 156 -4.83 3.74 -8.39
C GLY A 156 -4.99 3.62 -9.91
N ILE A 157 -6.19 3.90 -10.44
CA ILE A 157 -6.44 3.87 -11.89
C ILE A 157 -5.59 4.92 -12.62
N LEU A 158 -5.43 6.11 -12.03
CA LEU A 158 -4.52 7.13 -12.56
C LEU A 158 -3.08 6.62 -12.60
N ALA A 159 -2.61 5.90 -11.58
CA ALA A 159 -1.27 5.30 -11.58
C ALA A 159 -1.05 4.30 -12.74
N LEU A 160 -2.10 3.64 -13.24
CA LEU A 160 -2.01 2.79 -14.45
C LEU A 160 -1.94 3.61 -15.74
N THR A 161 -2.60 4.77 -15.79
CA THR A 161 -2.88 5.51 -17.05
C THR A 161 -2.06 6.78 -17.24
N LEU A 162 -1.36 7.27 -16.21
CA LEU A 162 -0.48 8.44 -16.29
C LEU A 162 0.56 8.29 -17.40
N SER A 163 0.95 9.39 -18.05
CA SER A 163 1.99 9.34 -19.09
C SER A 163 3.37 8.99 -18.48
N ASP A 164 4.23 8.39 -19.30
CA ASP A 164 5.60 8.05 -18.87
C ASP A 164 6.40 9.30 -18.48
N GLU A 165 6.14 10.44 -19.13
CA GLU A 165 6.76 11.74 -18.80
C GLU A 165 6.56 12.15 -17.33
N LEU A 166 5.43 11.78 -16.71
CA LEU A 166 5.10 12.15 -15.34
C LEU A 166 5.50 11.06 -14.32
N PHE A 167 5.65 9.82 -14.77
CA PHE A 167 5.63 8.65 -13.89
C PHE A 167 6.83 7.70 -14.07
N MET A 168 7.67 7.90 -15.09
CA MET A 168 8.84 7.07 -15.34
C MET A 168 9.96 7.31 -14.31
N ASP A 169 10.76 6.28 -14.05
CA ASP A 169 11.92 6.37 -13.17
C ASP A 169 13.01 7.27 -13.77
N PRO A 170 13.53 8.28 -13.05
CA PRO A 170 14.65 9.07 -13.54
C PRO A 170 15.89 8.23 -13.88
N ASP A 171 16.09 7.08 -13.21
CA ASP A 171 17.24 6.23 -13.46
C ASP A 171 17.23 5.63 -14.88
N PHE A 172 16.07 5.54 -15.54
CA PHE A 172 15.98 5.02 -16.91
C PHE A 172 16.58 5.94 -17.97
N GLN A 173 16.77 7.23 -17.66
CA GLN A 173 17.44 8.17 -18.56
C GLN A 173 18.97 8.03 -18.53
N LYS A 174 19.55 7.38 -17.51
CA LYS A 174 21.00 7.19 -17.40
C LYS A 174 21.49 6.24 -18.49
N PRO A 175 22.71 6.46 -19.04
CA PRO A 175 23.30 5.52 -19.98
C PRO A 175 23.71 4.21 -19.29
N PRO A 176 23.74 3.08 -20.01
CA PRO A 176 24.29 1.82 -19.50
C PRO A 176 25.73 2.01 -18.98
N PRO A 177 26.14 1.36 -17.88
CA PRO A 177 25.44 0.27 -17.18
C PRO A 177 24.38 0.73 -16.16
N ASP A 178 24.32 2.02 -15.82
CA ASP A 178 23.51 2.55 -14.71
C ASP A 178 22.04 2.85 -15.09
N GLY A 179 21.65 2.59 -16.33
CA GLY A 179 20.30 2.83 -16.86
C GLY A 179 20.11 2.33 -18.28
N TYR A 180 19.06 2.82 -18.95
CA TYR A 180 18.59 2.28 -20.24
C TYR A 180 18.62 3.28 -21.41
N SER A 181 19.14 4.50 -21.21
CA SER A 181 19.16 5.59 -22.21
C SER A 181 17.78 5.94 -22.79
N SER A 182 16.75 6.01 -21.95
CA SER A 182 15.40 6.41 -22.39
C SER A 182 15.37 7.86 -22.89
N THR A 183 14.71 8.10 -24.02
CA THR A 183 14.58 9.43 -24.67
C THR A 183 13.36 10.23 -24.22
N VAL A 184 12.59 9.72 -23.25
CA VAL A 184 11.38 10.39 -22.75
C VAL A 184 11.76 11.62 -21.92
N ASN A 185 11.19 12.77 -22.26
CA ASN A 185 11.40 14.02 -21.51
C ASN A 185 10.56 14.03 -20.23
N LEU A 186 11.19 13.83 -19.08
CA LEU A 186 10.52 13.81 -17.78
C LEU A 186 10.09 15.22 -17.35
N ILE A 187 8.83 15.34 -16.92
CA ILE A 187 8.34 16.53 -16.23
C ILE A 187 8.67 16.37 -14.74
N THR A 188 9.72 17.05 -14.31
CA THR A 188 10.24 16.94 -12.95
C THR A 188 9.92 18.18 -12.12
N ILE A 189 9.86 17.98 -10.80
CA ILE A 189 9.91 19.05 -9.82
C ILE A 189 11.32 19.06 -9.20
N GLN A 190 11.87 20.26 -9.03
CA GLN A 190 13.18 20.45 -8.41
C GLN A 190 13.02 20.92 -6.97
N PHE A 191 13.66 20.21 -6.04
CA PHE A 191 13.78 20.60 -4.64
C PHE A 191 15.27 20.67 -4.28
N GLY A 192 15.83 21.87 -4.26
CA GLY A 192 17.27 22.06 -4.10
C GLY A 192 18.04 21.38 -5.24
N SER A 193 18.89 20.40 -4.92
CA SER A 193 19.65 19.61 -5.91
C SER A 193 18.91 18.36 -6.42
N TRP A 194 17.70 18.08 -5.92
CA TRP A 194 16.99 16.85 -6.26
C TRP A 194 15.93 17.08 -7.35
N THR A 195 15.98 16.27 -8.41
CA THR A 195 14.99 16.23 -9.49
C THR A 195 14.14 14.98 -9.35
N TYR A 196 12.81 15.12 -9.23
CA TYR A 196 11.91 13.98 -9.13
C TYR A 196 10.70 14.11 -10.06
N PRO A 197 10.23 13.04 -10.72
CA PRO A 197 9.04 13.10 -11.58
C PRO A 197 7.81 13.54 -10.79
N ILE A 198 7.06 14.51 -11.32
CA ILE A 198 5.96 15.14 -10.57
C ILE A 198 4.83 14.15 -10.23
N GLY A 199 4.52 13.20 -11.13
CA GLY A 199 3.49 12.20 -10.89
C GLY A 199 3.87 11.25 -9.75
N ARG A 200 5.12 10.76 -9.74
CA ARG A 200 5.65 9.97 -8.62
C ARG A 200 5.70 10.79 -7.33
N PHE A 201 6.04 12.07 -7.41
CA PHE A 201 6.07 12.96 -6.25
C PHE A 201 4.70 13.05 -5.57
N LEU A 202 3.67 13.41 -6.34
CA LEU A 202 2.31 13.55 -5.83
C LEU A 202 1.80 12.24 -5.22
N LEU A 203 2.03 11.11 -5.90
CA LEU A 203 1.55 9.81 -5.45
C LEU A 203 2.28 9.33 -4.18
N ASN A 204 3.61 9.35 -4.18
CA ASN A 204 4.41 8.72 -3.12
C ASN A 204 4.67 9.64 -1.93
N PHE A 205 4.80 10.96 -2.13
CA PHE A 205 5.16 11.90 -1.06
C PHE A 205 3.99 12.70 -0.50
N ILE A 206 2.90 12.86 -1.26
CA ILE A 206 1.73 13.61 -0.80
C ILE A 206 0.59 12.67 -0.49
N PHE A 207 0.04 12.00 -1.51
CA PHE A 207 -1.18 11.22 -1.33
C PHE A 207 -0.97 10.00 -0.45
N MET A 208 0.09 9.22 -0.68
CA MET A 208 0.30 7.97 0.06
C MET A 208 0.51 8.21 1.57
N PRO A 209 1.36 9.15 2.03
CA PRO A 209 1.42 9.60 3.41
C PRO A 209 0.08 10.05 3.97
N LEU A 210 -0.64 10.89 3.23
CA LEU A 210 -1.92 11.44 3.66
C LEU A 210 -2.94 10.33 3.95
N PHE A 211 -3.12 9.37 3.04
CA PHE A 211 -4.10 8.31 3.20
C PHE A 211 -3.67 7.23 4.20
N LEU A 212 -2.40 6.86 4.22
CA LEU A 212 -1.91 5.84 5.16
C LEU A 212 -1.83 6.35 6.59
N ALA A 213 -1.52 7.63 6.83
CA ALA A 213 -1.47 8.21 8.17
C ALA A 213 -2.85 8.22 8.87
N LEU A 214 -3.95 8.17 8.11
CA LEU A 214 -5.30 8.08 8.67
C LEU A 214 -5.50 6.78 9.46
N ILE A 215 -4.85 5.69 9.07
CA ILE A 215 -5.00 4.36 9.69
C ILE A 215 -4.50 4.36 11.15
N PRO A 216 -3.23 4.68 11.45
CA PRO A 216 -2.75 4.69 12.83
C PRO A 216 -3.46 5.73 13.69
N VAL A 217 -3.76 6.92 13.14
CA VAL A 217 -4.51 7.96 13.87
C VAL A 217 -5.89 7.46 14.30
N MET A 218 -6.58 6.72 13.43
CA MET A 218 -7.86 6.10 13.77
C MET A 218 -7.71 5.05 14.86
N PHE A 219 -6.74 4.16 14.79
CA PHE A 219 -6.54 3.14 15.82
C PHE A 219 -6.21 3.78 17.18
N ILE A 220 -5.45 4.88 17.20
CA ILE A 220 -5.23 5.68 18.42
C ILE A 220 -6.54 6.25 18.94
N TYR A 221 -7.39 6.79 18.06
CA TYR A 221 -8.70 7.31 18.43
C TYR A 221 -9.62 6.23 19.04
N LEU A 222 -9.69 5.05 18.42
CA LEU A 222 -10.47 3.92 18.92
C LEU A 222 -9.91 3.39 20.24
N ALA A 223 -8.59 3.32 20.40
CA ALA A 223 -7.95 2.95 21.65
C ALA A 223 -8.32 3.92 22.78
N LYS A 224 -8.45 5.22 22.50
CA LYS A 224 -8.91 6.21 23.50
C LYS A 224 -10.37 6.04 23.90
N LYS A 225 -11.24 5.58 22.99
CA LYS A 225 -12.69 5.42 23.24
C LYS A 225 -13.10 4.07 23.82
N THR A 226 -12.24 3.06 23.73
CA THR A 226 -12.52 1.70 24.19
C THR A 226 -11.82 1.39 25.52
N PHE A 227 -12.25 0.32 26.18
CA PHE A 227 -11.72 -0.11 27.46
C PHE A 227 -11.26 -1.58 27.43
N GLY A 228 -10.41 -1.96 28.38
CA GLY A 228 -9.96 -3.33 28.58
C GLY A 228 -9.08 -3.86 27.45
N VAL A 229 -9.34 -5.11 27.04
CA VAL A 229 -8.53 -5.84 26.05
C VAL A 229 -8.61 -5.21 24.66
N LEU A 230 -9.76 -4.64 24.29
CA LEU A 230 -9.96 -3.94 23.01
C LEU A 230 -9.07 -2.70 22.89
N ARG A 231 -8.92 -1.93 23.98
CA ARG A 231 -8.00 -0.77 24.00
C ARG A 231 -6.56 -1.19 23.73
N LYS A 232 -6.11 -2.29 24.36
CA LYS A 232 -4.76 -2.82 24.14
C LYS A 232 -4.59 -3.27 22.69
N SER A 233 -5.56 -4.01 22.13
CA SER A 233 -5.53 -4.44 20.73
C SER A 233 -5.44 -3.26 19.75
N TYR A 234 -6.28 -2.23 19.93
CA TYR A 234 -6.24 -1.05 19.06
C TYR A 234 -4.94 -0.24 19.21
N ALA A 235 -4.41 -0.10 20.42
CA ALA A 235 -3.13 0.56 20.65
C ALA A 235 -1.98 -0.18 19.95
N TRP A 236 -1.94 -1.51 20.05
CA TRP A 236 -0.94 -2.31 19.34
C TRP A 236 -1.10 -2.26 17.83
N ASN A 237 -2.33 -2.25 17.31
CA ASN A 237 -2.57 -2.04 15.88
C ASN A 237 -2.04 -0.67 15.42
N ALA A 238 -2.29 0.41 16.18
CA ALA A 238 -1.73 1.72 15.88
C ALA A 238 -0.20 1.72 15.83
N ILE A 239 0.45 1.12 16.84
CA ILE A 239 1.92 1.01 16.89
C ILE A 239 2.44 0.21 15.70
N GLY A 240 1.81 -0.92 15.37
CA GLY A 240 2.17 -1.72 14.20
C GLY A 240 2.10 -0.91 12.91
N PHE A 241 1.00 -0.20 12.65
CA PHE A 241 0.88 0.63 11.44
C PHE A 241 1.85 1.82 11.42
N LEU A 242 2.15 2.44 12.58
CA LEU A 242 3.15 3.50 12.66
C LEU A 242 4.55 2.97 12.34
N LEU A 243 4.94 1.82 12.88
CA LEU A 243 6.22 1.20 12.58
C LEU A 243 6.31 0.78 11.12
N TYR A 244 5.24 0.22 10.56
CA TYR A 244 5.17 -0.12 9.13
C TYR A 244 5.44 1.12 8.28
N TYR A 245 4.78 2.23 8.59
CA TYR A 245 4.95 3.49 7.89
C TYR A 245 6.35 4.09 8.07
N ALA A 246 6.89 4.04 9.29
CA ALA A 246 8.26 4.48 9.59
C ALA A 246 9.28 3.68 8.77
N GLY A 247 9.13 2.35 8.69
CA GLY A 247 9.99 1.52 7.85
C GLY A 247 9.91 1.89 6.36
N ARG A 248 8.72 2.21 5.84
CA ARG A 248 8.53 2.66 4.44
C ARG A 248 9.20 4.01 4.15
N ILE A 249 9.06 4.98 5.05
CA ILE A 249 9.77 6.28 4.90
C ILE A 249 11.27 6.07 5.02
N LEU A 250 11.71 5.28 5.99
CA LEU A 250 13.13 5.04 6.23
C LEU A 250 13.81 4.41 5.01
N LYS A 251 13.11 3.52 4.28
CA LYS A 251 13.62 3.03 2.99
C LYS A 251 13.94 4.19 2.05
N GLY A 252 12.96 5.05 1.77
CA GLY A 252 13.17 6.19 0.87
C GLY A 252 14.24 7.18 1.36
N ALA A 253 14.36 7.38 2.68
CA ALA A 253 15.40 8.23 3.25
C ALA A 253 16.81 7.63 3.10
N LEU A 254 16.94 6.30 3.27
CA LEU A 254 18.21 5.59 3.10
C LEU A 254 18.60 5.43 1.63
N ASP A 255 17.61 5.39 0.72
CA ASP A 255 17.86 5.41 -0.73
C ASP A 255 18.56 6.70 -1.14
N VAL A 256 18.18 7.83 -0.55
CA VAL A 256 18.82 9.15 -0.79
C VAL A 256 20.19 9.27 -0.13
N ALA A 257 20.39 8.59 1.01
CA ALA A 257 21.64 8.66 1.77
C ALA A 257 22.73 7.70 1.27
N GLU A 258 22.47 6.90 0.22
CA GLU A 258 23.42 5.96 -0.41
C GLU A 258 24.09 4.98 0.59
N PHE A 259 23.37 4.53 1.62
CA PHE A 259 23.84 3.52 2.57
C PHE A 259 23.24 2.12 2.25
N PRO A 260 23.83 1.35 1.32
CA PRO A 260 23.21 0.13 0.78
C PRO A 260 22.96 -0.95 1.85
N HIS A 261 23.88 -1.13 2.80
CA HIS A 261 23.74 -2.15 3.85
C HIS A 261 22.57 -1.86 4.79
N PHE A 262 22.41 -0.60 5.20
CA PHE A 262 21.32 -0.21 6.09
C PHE A 262 19.98 -0.17 5.36
N ARG A 263 19.97 0.23 4.09
CA ARG A 263 18.78 0.21 3.21
C ARG A 263 18.17 -1.18 3.09
N ALA A 264 18.98 -2.21 2.90
CA ALA A 264 18.51 -3.58 2.69
C ALA A 264 17.83 -4.18 3.95
N ILE A 265 18.40 -3.90 5.13
CA ILE A 265 18.05 -4.60 6.38
C ILE A 265 17.11 -3.80 7.26
N LEU A 266 17.42 -2.54 7.53
CA LEU A 266 16.76 -1.81 8.62
C LEU A 266 15.28 -1.51 8.32
N PRO A 267 14.91 -0.97 7.14
CA PRO A 267 13.51 -0.77 6.75
C PRO A 267 12.69 -2.07 6.78
N THR A 268 13.24 -3.15 6.23
CA THR A 268 12.55 -4.43 6.07
C THR A 268 12.33 -5.12 7.41
N LEU A 269 13.31 -5.08 8.33
CA LEU A 269 13.15 -5.58 9.70
C LEU A 269 12.12 -4.78 10.49
N ILE A 270 12.08 -3.45 10.36
CA ILE A 270 11.05 -2.61 11.00
C ILE A 270 9.66 -2.98 10.48
N ILE A 271 9.53 -3.20 9.17
CA ILE A 271 8.26 -3.64 8.56
C ILE A 271 7.87 -5.03 9.06
N LEU A 272 8.81 -5.98 9.16
CA LEU A 272 8.53 -7.31 9.70
C LEU A 272 8.09 -7.26 11.17
N LEU A 273 8.78 -6.47 11.99
CA LEU A 273 8.41 -6.23 13.38
C LEU A 273 7.01 -5.62 13.48
N ALA A 274 6.69 -4.66 12.61
CA ALA A 274 5.36 -4.08 12.53
C ALA A 274 4.29 -5.13 12.23
N LEU A 275 4.52 -6.02 11.27
CA LEU A 275 3.59 -7.10 10.93
C LEU A 275 3.42 -8.10 12.09
N LEU A 276 4.50 -8.44 12.78
CA LEU A 276 4.45 -9.28 13.97
C LEU A 276 3.59 -8.62 15.08
N ILE A 277 3.78 -7.33 15.32
CA ILE A 277 2.98 -6.57 16.28
C ILE A 277 1.51 -6.58 15.86
N LEU A 278 1.19 -6.43 14.57
CA LEU A 278 -0.19 -6.54 14.08
C LEU A 278 -0.77 -7.93 14.35
N VAL A 279 -0.02 -9.01 14.15
CA VAL A 279 -0.47 -10.37 14.51
C VAL A 279 -0.78 -10.45 16.01
N ILE A 280 0.14 -9.99 16.87
CA ILE A 280 -0.02 -10.00 18.33
C ILE A 280 -1.22 -9.17 18.76
N ALA A 281 -1.38 -7.97 18.20
CA ALA A 281 -2.47 -7.05 18.48
C ALA A 281 -3.84 -7.71 18.28
N ASN A 282 -3.96 -8.50 17.22
CA ASN A 282 -5.19 -9.17 16.86
C ASN A 282 -5.38 -10.51 17.58
N ASN A 283 -4.33 -11.10 18.17
CA ASN A 283 -4.48 -12.28 19.02
C ASN A 283 -5.10 -11.93 20.39
N TYR A 284 -4.80 -10.76 20.96
CA TYR A 284 -5.37 -10.34 22.25
C TYR A 284 -6.91 -10.34 22.27
N GLU A 285 -7.56 -9.99 21.17
CA GLU A 285 -9.02 -9.94 21.08
C GLU A 285 -9.65 -11.35 20.97
N GLN A 286 -8.87 -12.42 20.76
CA GLN A 286 -9.35 -13.82 20.75
C GLN A 286 -9.41 -14.50 22.13
N LEU A 287 -8.76 -13.94 23.16
CA LEU A 287 -8.75 -14.50 24.52
C LEU A 287 -10.07 -14.24 25.28
N LYS A 288 -11.19 -14.12 24.57
CA LYS A 288 -12.53 -13.87 25.10
C LYS A 288 -13.48 -14.93 24.55
#